data_AF-A0A3A8KC87-F1
#
_entry.id   AF-A0A3A8KC87-F1
#
_cell.length_a   1.000
_cell.length_b   1.000
_cell.length_c   1.000
_cell.angle_alpha   90.00
_cell.angle_beta   90.00
_cell.angle_gamma   90.00
#
_symmetry.space_group_name_H-M   'P 1'
#
loop_
_entity.id
_entity.type
_entity.pdbx_description
1 polymer ?
#
loop_
_entity_poly.entity_id
_entity_poly.type
_entity_poly.pdbx_seq_one_letter_code
_entity_poly.pdbx_strand_id
1 'polypeptide(L)'
;MPALSASEIENLARSALQSAGLRGENAPDLAKALGQVCGQAFTLFVSMAMVAPGIPAAAPPPPGAGSTAGPGTLLPPPAGGPGAAQIEPMALGALSSNTLNGEQKPALAKAIAQSIAQALTLFTLQVKVAPGMAIAGFTTSSPGSLVGAAPAKPMLQPLILGFLQAEGLRGENIPDLAGAMAETLSNALTQMMSRLKVTPGIASSPGATAAPGRLM
;
A
#
# COMPACT_ATOMS: atom_id res chain seq x y z
N MET A 1 -7.61 -12.18 2.66
CA MET A 1 -6.87 -12.88 1.58
C MET A 1 -5.47 -12.28 1.55
N PRO A 2 -4.41 -13.06 1.26
CA PRO A 2 -3.04 -12.56 1.37
C PRO A 2 -2.79 -11.35 0.45
N ALA A 3 -1.86 -10.49 0.85
CA ALA A 3 -1.30 -9.44 0.00
C ALA A 3 -0.76 -10.04 -1.30
N LEU A 4 -0.59 -9.20 -2.35
CA LEU A 4 0.03 -9.65 -3.59
C LEU A 4 1.41 -10.25 -3.30
N SER A 5 1.68 -11.40 -3.92
CA SER A 5 2.98 -12.06 -3.84
C SER A 5 4.05 -11.23 -4.57
N ALA A 6 5.31 -11.37 -4.14
CA ALA A 6 6.44 -10.71 -4.78
C ALA A 6 6.53 -11.04 -6.29
N SER A 7 6.18 -12.26 -6.69
CA SER A 7 6.12 -12.71 -8.08
C SER A 7 5.03 -12.03 -8.92
N GLU A 8 3.87 -11.75 -8.33
CA GLU A 8 2.81 -11.00 -9.03
C GLU A 8 3.23 -9.56 -9.27
N ILE A 9 3.88 -8.94 -8.28
CA ILE A 9 4.36 -7.55 -8.39
C ILE A 9 5.58 -7.47 -9.31
N GLU A 10 6.46 -8.47 -9.31
CA GLU A 10 7.56 -8.56 -10.29
C GLU A 10 7.03 -8.56 -11.73
N ASN A 11 5.98 -9.32 -12.02
CA ASN A 11 5.39 -9.35 -13.35
C ASN A 11 4.83 -7.98 -13.76
N LEU A 12 4.19 -7.26 -12.82
CA LEU A 12 3.75 -5.87 -13.03
C LEU A 12 4.93 -4.94 -13.29
N ALA A 13 5.99 -5.05 -12.47
CA ALA A 13 7.20 -4.24 -12.60
C ALA A 13 7.90 -4.48 -13.94
N ARG A 14 8.01 -5.75 -14.35
CA ARG A 14 8.60 -6.13 -15.63
C ARG A 14 7.79 -5.57 -16.80
N SER A 15 6.46 -5.68 -16.75
CA SER A 15 5.59 -5.10 -17.77
C SER A 15 5.74 -3.58 -17.84
N ALA A 16 5.77 -2.90 -16.69
CA ALA A 16 5.89 -1.44 -16.63
C ALA A 16 7.26 -0.96 -17.16
N LEU A 17 8.35 -1.64 -16.80
CA LEU A 17 9.69 -1.34 -17.30
C LEU A 17 9.78 -1.57 -18.82
N GLN A 18 9.20 -2.67 -19.33
CA GLN A 18 9.14 -2.95 -20.77
C GLN A 18 8.34 -1.90 -21.54
N SER A 19 7.18 -1.48 -21.01
CA SER A 19 6.34 -0.42 -21.59
C SER A 19 7.04 0.94 -21.60
N ALA A 20 7.89 1.21 -20.60
CA ALA A 20 8.71 2.41 -20.53
C ALA A 20 9.99 2.33 -21.39
N GLY A 21 10.18 1.26 -22.17
CA GLY A 21 11.36 1.09 -23.04
C GLY A 21 12.64 0.70 -22.30
N LEU A 22 12.58 0.44 -20.98
CA LEU A 22 13.72 0.07 -20.16
C LEU A 22 14.06 -1.41 -20.35
N ARG A 23 14.86 -1.70 -21.38
CA ARG A 23 15.29 -3.06 -21.77
C ARG A 23 16.75 -3.37 -21.44
N GLY A 24 17.34 -2.66 -20.48
CA GLY A 24 18.73 -2.88 -20.07
C GLY A 24 18.94 -4.26 -19.43
N GLU A 25 20.19 -4.72 -19.41
CA GLU A 25 20.61 -5.99 -18.79
C GLU A 25 20.16 -6.11 -17.32
N ASN A 26 20.11 -4.98 -16.61
CA ASN A 26 19.67 -4.87 -15.22
C ASN A 26 18.14 -4.74 -15.04
N ALA A 27 17.36 -4.55 -16.11
CA ALA A 27 15.90 -4.38 -16.03
C ALA A 27 15.16 -5.58 -15.40
N PRO A 28 15.46 -6.86 -15.74
CA PRO A 28 14.80 -7.99 -15.08
C PRO A 28 15.12 -8.08 -13.59
N ASP A 29 16.35 -7.78 -13.20
CA ASP A 29 16.78 -7.81 -11.79
C ASP A 29 16.19 -6.64 -10.99
N LEU A 30 16.01 -5.49 -11.64
CA LEU A 30 15.32 -4.34 -11.05
C LEU A 30 13.83 -4.65 -10.82
N ALA A 31 13.19 -5.32 -11.78
CA ALA A 31 11.81 -5.79 -11.64
C ALA A 31 11.66 -6.75 -10.45
N LYS A 32 12.58 -7.71 -10.30
CA LYS A 32 12.61 -8.63 -9.16
C LYS A 32 12.80 -7.91 -7.84
N ALA A 33 13.78 -7.00 -7.76
CA ALA A 33 14.03 -6.23 -6.56
C ALA A 33 12.81 -5.39 -6.18
N LEU A 34 12.20 -4.67 -7.13
CA LEU A 34 10.97 -3.91 -6.91
C LEU A 34 9.82 -4.81 -6.43
N GLY A 35 9.63 -5.97 -7.06
CA GLY A 35 8.60 -6.94 -6.68
C GLY A 35 8.78 -7.46 -5.26
N GLN A 36 10.01 -7.81 -4.88
CA GLN A 36 10.35 -8.26 -3.53
C GLN A 36 10.10 -7.19 -2.47
N VAL A 37 10.59 -5.97 -2.69
CA VAL A 37 10.45 -4.86 -1.73
C VAL A 37 8.98 -4.48 -1.59
N CYS A 38 8.26 -4.34 -2.69
CA CYS A 38 6.83 -4.03 -2.65
C CYS A 38 6.04 -5.15 -1.96
N GLY A 39 6.30 -6.42 -2.28
CA GLY A 39 5.61 -7.55 -1.65
C GLY A 39 5.82 -7.61 -0.15
N GLN A 40 7.06 -7.41 0.31
CA GLN A 40 7.36 -7.37 1.74
C GLN A 40 6.77 -6.12 2.41
N ALA A 41 6.89 -4.95 1.79
CA ALA A 41 6.34 -3.69 2.32
C ALA A 41 4.81 -3.71 2.40
N PHE A 42 4.12 -4.29 1.40
CA PHE A 42 2.66 -4.47 1.43
C PHE A 42 2.25 -5.52 2.46
N THR A 43 3.04 -6.59 2.64
CA THR A 43 2.79 -7.56 3.71
C THR A 43 2.92 -6.91 5.10
N LEU A 44 3.95 -6.08 5.31
CA LEU A 44 4.11 -5.28 6.53
C LEU A 44 2.98 -4.26 6.70
N PHE A 45 2.56 -3.61 5.60
CA PHE A 45 1.42 -2.70 5.63
C PHE A 45 0.15 -3.43 6.07
N VAL A 46 -0.20 -4.57 5.45
CA VAL A 46 -1.39 -5.33 5.81
C VAL A 46 -1.34 -5.83 7.26
N SER A 47 -0.17 -6.21 7.77
CA SER A 47 -0.02 -6.66 9.16
C SER A 47 -0.08 -5.53 10.19
N MET A 48 0.32 -4.31 9.81
CA MET A 48 0.33 -3.12 10.68
C MET A 48 -0.90 -2.23 10.52
N ALA A 49 -1.62 -2.33 9.39
CA ALA A 49 -2.70 -1.42 9.05
C ALA A 49 -3.86 -1.57 10.04
N MET A 50 -4.08 -0.48 10.77
CA MET A 50 -5.19 -0.31 11.67
C MET A 50 -6.25 0.58 11.02
N VAL A 51 -7.50 0.17 11.16
CA VAL A 51 -8.67 0.92 10.70
C VAL A 51 -9.29 1.63 11.89
N ALA A 52 -9.27 2.96 11.87
CA ALA A 52 -9.94 3.76 12.87
C ALA A 52 -11.46 3.56 12.80
N PRO A 53 -12.18 3.52 13.94
CA PRO A 53 -13.63 3.40 13.95
C PRO A 53 -14.30 4.52 13.14
N GLY A 54 -15.34 4.19 12.38
CA GLY A 54 -16.17 5.17 11.68
C GLY A 54 -17.03 6.01 12.64
N ILE A 55 -17.77 6.99 12.09
CA ILE A 55 -18.64 7.89 12.86
C ILE A 55 -19.73 7.06 13.61
N PRO A 56 -19.91 7.23 14.93
CA PRO A 56 -21.00 6.60 15.67
C PRO A 56 -22.35 7.01 15.10
N ALA A 57 -23.30 6.08 15.00
CA ALA A 57 -24.65 6.44 14.58
C ALA A 57 -25.31 7.32 15.66
N ALA A 58 -25.77 8.53 15.29
CA ALA A 58 -26.40 9.47 16.22
C ALA A 58 -27.81 9.02 16.68
N ALA A 59 -28.44 8.09 15.96
CA ALA A 59 -29.67 7.44 16.37
C ALA A 59 -29.32 6.06 16.97
N PRO A 60 -29.94 5.66 18.11
CA PRO A 60 -29.81 4.30 18.61
C PRO A 60 -30.21 3.35 17.47
N PRO A 61 -29.29 2.50 17.00
CA PRO A 61 -29.64 1.49 16.02
C PRO A 61 -30.79 0.65 16.56
N PRO A 62 -31.63 0.04 15.70
CA PRO A 62 -32.59 -0.97 16.15
C PRO A 62 -31.90 -1.94 17.12
N PRO A 63 -32.56 -2.39 18.20
CA PRO A 63 -31.97 -3.27 19.19
C PRO A 63 -31.19 -4.42 18.53
N GLY A 64 -29.88 -4.50 18.79
CA GLY A 64 -29.01 -5.53 18.23
C GLY A 64 -28.19 -5.14 16.98
N ALA A 65 -28.25 -3.89 16.51
CA ALA A 65 -27.41 -3.39 15.41
C ALA A 65 -26.15 -2.63 15.92
N GLY A 66 -25.03 -2.81 15.21
CA GLY A 66 -23.75 -2.14 15.49
C GLY A 66 -23.78 -0.64 15.16
N SER A 67 -23.12 0.17 16.00
CA SER A 67 -23.16 1.64 15.94
C SER A 67 -22.01 2.24 15.11
N THR A 68 -22.03 2.04 13.79
CA THR A 68 -21.20 2.86 12.87
C THR A 68 -22.04 3.30 11.69
N ALA A 69 -22.27 4.60 11.56
CA ALA A 69 -23.06 5.20 10.47
C ALA A 69 -22.19 5.68 9.28
N GLY A 70 -20.86 5.73 9.43
CA GLY A 70 -19.95 6.23 8.41
C GLY A 70 -18.74 5.33 8.16
N PRO A 71 -18.09 5.45 6.99
CA PRO A 71 -16.89 4.68 6.66
C PRO A 71 -15.71 5.02 7.60
N GLY A 72 -14.94 4.00 7.97
CA GLY A 72 -13.70 4.14 8.74
C GLY A 72 -12.55 4.65 7.88
N THR A 73 -11.50 5.16 8.53
CA THR A 73 -10.28 5.62 7.86
C THR A 73 -9.12 4.70 8.19
N LEU A 74 -8.22 4.49 7.22
CA LEU A 74 -6.94 3.86 7.49
C LEU A 74 -6.05 4.84 8.25
N LEU A 75 -5.38 4.37 9.29
CA LEU A 75 -4.38 5.20 9.97
C LEU A 75 -3.18 5.39 9.04
N PRO A 76 -2.71 6.63 8.84
CA PRO A 76 -1.52 6.86 8.03
C PRO A 76 -0.28 6.26 8.70
N PRO A 77 0.77 5.93 7.93
CA PRO A 77 2.09 5.62 8.49
C PRO A 77 2.57 6.76 9.41
N PRO A 78 3.27 6.46 10.53
CA PRO A 78 3.75 5.15 10.97
C PRO A 78 2.75 4.35 11.82
N ALA A 79 1.61 4.94 12.21
CA ALA A 79 0.64 4.30 13.10
C ALA A 79 -0.19 3.19 12.42
N GLY A 80 -0.35 3.25 11.09
CA GLY A 80 -1.07 2.24 10.30
C GLY A 80 -0.30 1.70 9.08
N GLY A 81 1.03 1.80 9.07
CA GLY A 81 1.85 1.25 7.99
C GLY A 81 3.35 1.52 8.16
N PRO A 82 4.21 0.80 7.42
CA PRO A 82 5.65 0.96 7.52
C PRO A 82 6.12 2.32 6.97
N GLY A 83 7.05 2.95 7.70
CA GLY A 83 7.71 4.18 7.26
C GLY A 83 8.87 3.92 6.31
N ALA A 84 9.33 4.94 5.59
CA ALA A 84 10.47 4.82 4.65
C ALA A 84 11.72 4.22 5.31
N ALA A 85 12.01 4.58 6.57
CA ALA A 85 13.15 4.06 7.33
C ALA A 85 13.07 2.54 7.61
N GLN A 86 11.88 1.95 7.61
CA GLN A 86 11.69 0.51 7.75
C GLN A 86 11.81 -0.21 6.40
N ILE A 87 11.48 0.47 5.29
CA ILE A 87 11.49 -0.09 3.93
C ILE A 87 12.89 0.00 3.30
N GLU A 88 13.67 1.03 3.63
CA GLU A 88 15.02 1.25 3.10
C GLU A 88 15.97 0.05 3.25
N PRO A 89 16.13 -0.60 4.42
CA PRO A 89 16.99 -1.78 4.54
C PRO A 89 16.47 -2.96 3.72
N MET A 90 15.16 -3.07 3.51
CA MET A 90 14.54 -4.09 2.67
C MET A 90 14.86 -3.84 1.19
N ALA A 91 14.81 -2.57 0.75
CA ALA A 91 15.20 -2.16 -0.58
C ALA A 91 16.68 -2.41 -0.87
N LEU A 92 17.56 -2.09 0.09
CA LEU A 92 18.99 -2.39 -0.01
C LEU A 92 19.26 -3.89 -0.11
N GLY A 93 18.58 -4.70 0.71
CA GLY A 93 18.68 -6.15 0.70
C GLY A 93 18.24 -6.75 -0.64
N ALA A 94 17.09 -6.32 -1.14
CA ALA A 94 16.54 -6.79 -2.42
C ALA A 94 17.45 -6.42 -3.60
N LEU A 95 17.94 -5.18 -3.67
CA LEU A 95 18.87 -4.76 -4.72
C LEU A 95 20.18 -5.58 -4.67
N SER A 96 20.71 -5.80 -3.46
CA SER A 96 21.94 -6.59 -3.28
C SER A 96 21.75 -8.06 -3.66
N SER A 97 20.59 -8.64 -3.35
CA SER A 97 20.26 -10.03 -3.67
C SER A 97 20.04 -10.29 -5.16
N ASN A 98 19.63 -9.27 -5.92
CA ASN A 98 19.45 -9.34 -7.37
C ASN A 98 20.66 -8.76 -8.12
N THR A 99 21.86 -8.82 -7.52
CA THR A 99 23.13 -8.42 -8.16
C THR A 99 23.21 -6.98 -8.67
N LEU A 100 22.29 -6.09 -8.25
CA LEU A 100 22.29 -4.67 -8.59
C LEU A 100 23.24 -3.88 -7.68
N ASN A 101 24.54 -4.12 -7.83
CA ASN A 101 25.60 -3.53 -6.99
C ASN A 101 26.23 -2.27 -7.60
N GLY A 102 25.41 -1.39 -8.19
CA GLY A 102 25.89 -0.11 -8.72
C GLY A 102 26.25 0.90 -7.61
N GLU A 103 27.09 1.90 -7.95
CA GLU A 103 27.46 2.98 -7.03
C GLU A 103 26.25 3.74 -6.47
N GLN A 104 25.18 3.85 -7.27
CA GLN A 104 23.94 4.52 -6.88
C GLN A 104 22.91 3.59 -6.18
N LYS A 105 23.28 2.34 -5.85
CA LYS A 105 22.41 1.41 -5.11
C LYS A 105 21.77 2.01 -3.85
N PRO A 106 22.51 2.68 -2.94
CA PRO A 106 21.90 3.25 -1.74
C PRO A 106 20.91 4.38 -2.04
N ALA A 107 21.24 5.25 -3.01
CA ALA A 107 20.33 6.30 -3.47
C ALA A 107 19.03 5.71 -4.06
N LEU A 108 19.16 4.66 -4.88
CA LEU A 108 18.02 3.97 -5.48
C LEU A 108 17.15 3.27 -4.42
N ALA A 109 17.78 2.60 -3.46
CA ALA A 109 17.06 1.94 -2.37
C ALA A 109 16.22 2.94 -1.56
N LYS A 110 16.81 4.10 -1.25
CA LYS A 110 16.15 5.17 -0.51
C LYS A 110 15.01 5.80 -1.30
N ALA A 111 15.21 6.06 -2.59
CA ALA A 111 14.16 6.55 -3.48
C ALA A 111 13.00 5.54 -3.61
N ILE A 112 13.29 4.24 -3.72
CA ILE A 112 12.26 3.17 -3.73
C ILE A 112 11.49 3.16 -2.40
N ALA A 113 12.19 3.23 -1.27
CA ALA A 113 11.57 3.22 0.05
C ALA A 113 10.66 4.45 0.28
N GLN A 114 11.13 5.64 -0.09
CA GLN A 114 10.33 6.88 -0.05
C GLN A 114 9.10 6.79 -0.96
N SER A 115 9.28 6.26 -2.17
CA SER A 115 8.20 6.06 -3.15
C SER A 115 7.11 5.14 -2.62
N ILE A 116 7.48 4.00 -2.03
CA ILE A 116 6.52 3.05 -1.45
C ILE A 116 5.82 3.67 -0.24
N ALA A 117 6.56 4.30 0.68
CA ALA A 117 5.98 4.93 1.87
C ALA A 117 4.99 6.05 1.50
N GLN A 118 5.33 6.86 0.49
CA GLN A 118 4.46 7.93 0.01
C GLN A 118 3.22 7.36 -0.70
N ALA A 119 3.38 6.30 -1.50
CA ALA A 119 2.27 5.63 -2.15
C ALA A 119 1.29 5.03 -1.14
N LEU A 120 1.80 4.38 -0.07
CA LEU A 120 0.99 3.90 1.05
C LEU A 120 0.32 5.04 1.81
N THR A 121 1.00 6.17 2.01
CA THR A 121 0.40 7.35 2.65
C THR A 121 -0.78 7.87 1.84
N LEU A 122 -0.59 8.08 0.53
CA LEU A 122 -1.68 8.49 -0.36
C LEU A 122 -2.80 7.44 -0.41
N PHE A 123 -2.46 6.16 -0.41
CA PHE A 123 -3.43 5.08 -0.32
C PHE A 123 -4.28 5.19 0.95
N THR A 124 -3.68 5.35 2.13
CA THR A 124 -4.43 5.50 3.39
C THR A 124 -5.30 6.76 3.43
N LEU A 125 -4.93 7.81 2.69
CA LEU A 125 -5.70 9.05 2.59
C LEU A 125 -6.87 8.94 1.60
N GLN A 126 -6.70 8.22 0.49
CA GLN A 126 -7.70 8.12 -0.59
C GLN A 126 -8.66 6.94 -0.39
N VAL A 127 -8.20 5.86 0.24
CA VAL A 127 -8.97 4.65 0.46
C VAL A 127 -9.68 4.73 1.81
N LYS A 128 -11.00 4.61 1.77
CA LYS A 128 -11.87 4.51 2.94
C LYS A 128 -12.29 3.07 3.16
N VAL A 129 -12.69 2.77 4.40
CA VAL A 129 -13.23 1.47 4.75
C VAL A 129 -14.74 1.56 4.82
N ALA A 130 -15.44 0.92 3.88
CA ALA A 130 -16.88 0.79 3.96
C ALA A 130 -17.26 -0.06 5.19
N PRO A 131 -18.31 0.34 5.94
CA PRO A 131 -18.77 -0.46 7.07
C PRO A 131 -19.24 -1.84 6.59
N GLY A 132 -18.90 -2.88 7.34
CA GLY A 132 -19.44 -4.22 7.10
C GLY A 132 -20.94 -4.27 7.35
N MET A 133 -21.66 -5.20 6.72
CA MET A 133 -23.08 -5.39 6.97
C MET A 133 -23.33 -5.73 8.46
N ALA A 134 -24.19 -4.95 9.12
CA ALA A 134 -24.66 -5.27 10.46
C ALA A 134 -25.63 -6.45 10.38
N ILE A 135 -25.29 -7.58 11.02
CA ILE A 135 -26.25 -8.66 11.25
C ILE A 135 -26.90 -8.42 12.61
N ALA A 136 -28.24 -8.53 12.66
CA ALA A 136 -29.01 -8.45 13.89
C ALA A 136 -28.50 -9.52 14.89
N GLY A 137 -27.99 -9.09 16.05
CA GLY A 137 -27.48 -10.02 17.07
C GLY A 137 -26.08 -9.74 17.62
N PHE A 138 -25.65 -8.47 17.70
CA PHE A 138 -24.46 -8.05 18.47
C PHE A 138 -23.09 -8.38 17.86
N THR A 139 -23.01 -8.75 16.57
CA THR A 139 -21.73 -8.90 15.86
C THR A 139 -21.81 -8.29 14.48
N THR A 140 -20.94 -7.32 14.17
CA THR A 140 -20.56 -7.05 12.78
C THR A 140 -19.85 -8.31 12.29
N SER A 141 -20.53 -9.15 11.51
CA SER A 141 -20.02 -10.47 11.10
C SER A 141 -19.49 -10.48 9.66
N SER A 142 -19.67 -9.40 8.91
CA SER A 142 -19.12 -9.27 7.56
C SER A 142 -17.90 -8.35 7.54
N PRO A 143 -16.76 -8.78 6.99
CA PRO A 143 -15.64 -7.88 6.72
C PRO A 143 -16.08 -6.66 5.89
N GLY A 144 -15.59 -5.48 6.24
CA GLY A 144 -15.74 -4.27 5.43
C GLY A 144 -14.92 -4.37 4.14
N SER A 145 -15.33 -3.63 3.11
CA SER A 145 -14.56 -3.52 1.86
C SER A 145 -13.82 -2.18 1.81
N LEU A 146 -12.70 -2.16 1.10
CA LEU A 146 -12.02 -0.92 0.75
C LEU A 146 -12.80 -0.23 -0.37
N VAL A 147 -13.15 1.04 -0.17
CA VAL A 147 -13.86 1.88 -1.14
C VAL A 147 -13.08 3.16 -1.39
N GLY A 148 -13.10 3.65 -2.63
CA GLY A 148 -12.29 4.79 -3.07
C GLY A 148 -11.47 4.43 -4.30
N ALA A 149 -10.42 5.20 -4.56
CA ALA A 149 -9.49 4.96 -5.65
C ALA A 149 -8.08 4.77 -5.09
N ALA A 150 -7.35 3.79 -5.61
CA ALA A 150 -5.92 3.69 -5.38
C ALA A 150 -5.22 4.89 -6.06
N PRO A 151 -4.08 5.35 -5.52
CA PRO A 151 -3.35 6.44 -6.13
C PRO A 151 -2.92 6.09 -7.56
N ALA A 152 -3.31 6.95 -8.49
CA ALA A 152 -3.05 6.75 -9.92
C ALA A 152 -1.61 7.12 -10.28
N LYS A 153 -1.08 6.50 -11.35
CA LYS A 153 0.25 6.79 -11.91
C LYS A 153 0.55 8.30 -12.05
N PRO A 154 -0.34 9.16 -12.57
CA PRO A 154 -0.06 10.60 -12.71
C PRO A 154 0.18 11.33 -11.38
N MET A 155 -0.33 10.81 -10.26
CA MET A 155 -0.06 11.35 -8.93
C MET A 155 1.27 10.87 -8.37
N LEU A 156 1.64 9.62 -8.65
CA LEU A 156 2.85 8.98 -8.11
C LEU A 156 4.10 9.36 -8.90
N GLN A 157 4.03 9.39 -10.23
CA GLN A 157 5.17 9.62 -11.11
C GLN A 157 5.97 10.90 -10.79
N PRO A 158 5.37 12.10 -10.63
CA PRO A 158 6.13 13.30 -10.30
C PRO A 158 6.77 13.23 -8.90
N LEU A 159 6.15 12.53 -7.94
CA LEU A 159 6.71 12.33 -6.60
C LEU A 159 7.94 11.42 -6.65
N ILE A 160 7.82 10.27 -7.34
CA ILE A 160 8.92 9.31 -7.51
C ILE A 160 10.08 9.97 -8.25
N LEU A 161 9.79 10.73 -9.30
CA LEU A 161 10.81 11.49 -10.02
C LEU A 161 11.52 12.48 -9.10
N GLY A 162 10.78 13.19 -8.25
CA GLY A 162 11.34 14.08 -7.24
C GLY A 162 12.27 13.36 -6.25
N PHE A 163 11.88 12.18 -5.77
CA PHE A 163 12.72 11.37 -4.87
C PHE A 163 13.99 10.87 -5.57
N LEU A 164 13.89 10.36 -6.80
CA LEU A 164 15.06 9.93 -7.57
C LEU A 164 16.04 11.10 -7.78
N GLN A 165 15.53 12.28 -8.16
CA GLN A 165 16.36 13.47 -8.34
C GLN A 165 16.98 13.97 -7.04
N ALA A 166 16.24 13.93 -5.93
CA ALA A 166 16.70 14.34 -4.60
C ALA A 166 17.84 13.45 -4.08
N GLU A 167 17.79 12.15 -4.36
CA GLU A 167 18.86 11.21 -4.00
C GLU A 167 20.03 11.22 -5.00
N GLY A 168 20.01 12.11 -6.00
CA GLY A 168 21.11 12.32 -6.93
C GLY A 168 21.12 11.38 -8.16
N LEU A 169 20.07 10.60 -8.37
CA LEU A 169 19.91 9.77 -9.56
C LEU A 169 19.56 10.67 -10.75
N ARG A 170 20.52 10.85 -11.64
CA ARG A 170 20.41 11.65 -12.87
C ARG A 170 20.74 10.77 -14.06
N GLY A 171 19.87 10.78 -15.05
CA GLY A 171 20.03 9.99 -16.27
C GLY A 171 18.85 10.19 -17.21
N GLU A 172 19.08 9.95 -18.49
CA GLU A 172 18.07 10.10 -19.56
C GLU A 172 16.84 9.20 -19.31
N ASN A 173 17.08 8.02 -18.72
CA ASN A 173 16.07 6.99 -18.43
C ASN A 173 15.36 7.16 -17.07
N ILE A 174 15.69 8.18 -16.26
CA ILE A 174 15.10 8.39 -14.93
C ILE A 174 13.60 8.71 -14.98
N PRO A 175 13.09 9.54 -15.89
CA PRO A 175 11.64 9.79 -16.02
C PRO A 175 10.85 8.52 -16.36
N ASP A 176 11.42 7.65 -17.19
CA ASP A 176 10.83 6.38 -17.58
C ASP A 176 10.84 5.39 -16.42
N LEU A 177 11.92 5.37 -15.64
CA LEU A 177 12.02 4.57 -14.41
C LEU A 177 10.97 5.02 -13.38
N ALA A 178 10.83 6.33 -13.18
CA ALA A 178 9.81 6.90 -12.30
C ALA A 178 8.39 6.52 -12.78
N GLY A 179 8.17 6.56 -14.09
CA GLY A 179 6.92 6.13 -14.72
C GLY A 179 6.62 4.66 -14.49
N ALA A 180 7.61 3.78 -14.68
CA ALA A 180 7.46 2.34 -14.47
C ALA A 180 7.22 1.99 -12.99
N MET A 181 7.94 2.64 -12.07
CA MET A 181 7.71 2.47 -10.63
C MET A 181 6.31 2.95 -10.23
N ALA A 182 5.87 4.11 -10.71
CA ALA A 182 4.54 4.65 -10.44
C ALA A 182 3.44 3.73 -10.96
N GLU A 183 3.61 3.17 -12.15
CA GLU A 183 2.67 2.23 -12.75
C GLU A 183 2.60 0.92 -11.97
N THR A 184 3.75 0.38 -11.57
CA THR A 184 3.85 -0.82 -10.74
C THR A 184 3.11 -0.63 -9.42
N LEU A 185 3.38 0.48 -8.72
CA LEU A 185 2.74 0.80 -7.44
C LEU A 185 1.24 1.02 -7.60
N SER A 186 0.81 1.77 -8.61
CA SER A 186 -0.60 2.04 -8.87
C SER A 186 -1.37 0.73 -9.16
N ASN A 187 -0.83 -0.13 -10.02
CA ASN A 187 -1.45 -1.41 -10.36
C ASN A 187 -1.46 -2.36 -9.17
N ALA A 188 -0.37 -2.45 -8.41
CA ALA A 188 -0.29 -3.33 -7.26
C ALA A 188 -1.23 -2.87 -6.13
N LEU A 189 -1.32 -1.57 -5.85
CA LEU A 189 -2.26 -1.02 -4.87
C LEU A 189 -3.71 -1.20 -5.30
N THR A 190 -4.01 -1.05 -6.59
CA THR A 190 -5.35 -1.30 -7.14
C THR A 190 -5.77 -2.76 -6.96
N GLN A 191 -4.87 -3.71 -7.27
CA GLN A 191 -5.12 -5.13 -7.02
C GLN A 191 -5.18 -5.45 -5.53
N MET A 192 -4.44 -4.71 -4.70
CA MET A 192 -4.51 -4.85 -3.25
C MET A 192 -5.89 -4.42 -2.73
N MET A 193 -6.49 -3.34 -3.26
CA MET A 193 -7.84 -2.92 -2.90
C MET A 193 -8.91 -3.97 -3.20
N SER A 194 -8.80 -4.66 -4.34
CA SER A 194 -9.77 -5.68 -4.72
C SER A 194 -9.65 -6.98 -3.91
N ARG A 195 -8.49 -7.22 -3.28
CA ARG A 195 -8.19 -8.44 -2.50
C ARG A 195 -8.35 -8.26 -1.00
N LEU A 196 -8.02 -7.09 -0.46
CA LEU A 196 -8.05 -6.86 0.99
C LEU A 196 -9.47 -6.70 1.52
N LYS A 197 -9.71 -7.38 2.64
CA LYS A 197 -10.93 -7.20 3.43
C LYS A 197 -10.57 -6.57 4.76
N VAL A 198 -11.49 -5.81 5.34
CA VAL A 198 -11.31 -5.25 6.68
C VAL A 198 -12.04 -6.13 7.68
N THR A 199 -11.29 -6.79 8.56
CA THR A 199 -11.92 -7.45 9.70
C THR A 199 -12.57 -6.43 10.63
N PRO A 200 -13.81 -6.70 11.07
CA PRO A 200 -14.47 -5.87 12.06
C PRO A 200 -13.61 -5.79 13.33
N GLY A 201 -13.46 -4.59 13.90
CA GLY A 201 -12.99 -4.47 15.28
C GLY A 201 -13.96 -5.19 16.23
N ILE A 202 -13.47 -5.67 17.37
CA ILE A 202 -14.29 -6.39 18.35
C ILE A 202 -15.52 -5.53 18.72
N ALA A 203 -16.72 -6.07 18.46
CA ALA A 203 -17.97 -5.46 18.86
C ALA A 203 -17.97 -5.27 20.38
N SER A 204 -18.03 -4.02 20.83
CA SER A 204 -18.37 -3.72 22.21
C SER A 204 -19.87 -3.41 22.26
N SER A 205 -20.48 -3.60 23.43
CA SER A 205 -21.92 -3.43 23.73
C SER A 205 -22.61 -2.24 23.03
N PRO A 206 -23.96 -2.23 22.91
CA PRO A 206 -24.72 -1.19 22.22
C PRO A 206 -24.21 0.22 22.55
N GLY A 207 -23.61 0.88 21.56
CA GLY A 207 -23.08 2.25 21.70
C GLY A 207 -21.56 2.42 21.56
N ALA A 208 -20.75 1.37 21.42
CA ALA A 208 -19.30 1.54 21.24
C ALA A 208 -18.68 0.55 20.23
N THR A 209 -18.05 1.07 19.18
CA THR A 209 -16.94 0.34 18.54
C THR A 209 -15.68 0.74 19.30
N ALA A 210 -15.19 -0.10 20.22
CA ALA A 210 -14.06 0.28 21.10
C ALA A 210 -12.68 -0.12 20.55
N ALA A 211 -12.59 -0.96 19.51
CA ALA A 211 -11.31 -1.47 19.00
C ALA A 211 -11.10 -1.17 17.50
N PRO A 212 -9.89 -0.76 17.07
CA PRO A 212 -9.54 -0.60 15.66
C PRO A 212 -9.71 -1.91 14.87
N GLY A 213 -10.22 -1.82 13.64
CA GLY A 213 -10.26 -2.96 12.70
C GLY A 213 -8.87 -3.27 12.12
N ARG A 214 -8.71 -4.44 11.49
CA ARG A 214 -7.44 -4.86 10.85
C ARG A 214 -7.66 -5.31 9.41
N LEU A 215 -6.67 -5.11 8.54
CA LEU A 215 -6.70 -5.65 7.17
C LEU A 215 -6.43 -7.17 7.17
N MET A 216 -7.11 -7.92 6.30
CA MET A 216 -6.98 -9.37 6.13
C MET A 216 -6.97 -9.84 4.69
#